data_AF-A0A7Y5R4B3-F1
#
_entry.id   AF-A0A7Y5R4B3-F1
#
_cell.length_a   1.000
_cell.length_b   1.000
_cell.length_c   1.000
_cell.angle_alpha   90.00
_cell.angle_beta   90.00
_cell.angle_gamma   90.00
#
_symmetry.space_group_name_H-M   'P 1'
#
loop_
_entity.id
_entity.type
_entity.pdbx_description
1 polymer ?
#
loop_
_entity_poly.entity_id
_entity_poly.type
_entity_poly.pdbx_seq_one_letter_code
_entity_poly.pdbx_strand_id
1 'polypeptide(L)'
;MTTLLNYPLKKNLLWLGALAVIIVAGACKLPQTAANLDNAPKLIEISKGPCYGPCPVYKLTVYRGGLATYEGERFTEKEGMHTKTLTTDQLDKLQAECQRANLWQYPDAFRSRQPDLPTITIVYYEEDNNNYKSILGKEGRPEAVMAIEAMLDKIADSGGWISKNKITTGGNGSENAASEKQNEIIVQLMEGVDGAVWARQYSKYNLQVIKRLSPRSFYWLVTFDDKKIAPQAMLEAIQKDDYVVAAEFNRSVEWRK
;
A
#
# COMPACT_ATOMS: atom_id res chain seq x y z
N MET A 1 -37.00 78.60 49.53
CA MET A 1 -36.95 78.81 48.08
C MET A 1 -36.57 77.47 47.45
N THR A 2 -37.55 76.64 47.09
CA THR A 2 -37.96 76.37 45.67
C THR A 2 -36.76 75.91 44.83
N THR A 3 -36.68 74.67 44.35
CA THR A 3 -37.63 74.06 43.40
C THR A 3 -37.63 72.52 43.45
N LEU A 4 -38.83 71.96 43.26
CA LEU A 4 -39.11 70.57 42.85
C LEU A 4 -38.79 70.39 41.36
N LEU A 5 -38.49 69.16 40.92
CA LEU A 5 -39.21 68.51 39.81
C LEU A 5 -38.85 67.02 39.63
N ASN A 6 -39.91 66.25 39.37
CA ASN A 6 -40.08 64.80 39.28
C ASN A 6 -39.44 64.10 38.06
N TYR A 7 -39.04 62.83 38.26
CA TYR A 7 -39.26 61.54 37.52
C TYR A 7 -39.39 61.54 35.96
N PRO A 8 -39.03 60.44 35.22
CA PRO A 8 -39.48 59.07 35.55
C PRO A 8 -38.69 57.80 35.08
N LEU A 9 -39.01 56.70 35.77
CA LEU A 9 -39.33 55.32 35.32
C LEU A 9 -38.39 54.45 34.44
N LYS A 10 -38.18 53.23 35.00
CA LYS A 10 -38.17 51.88 34.39
C LYS A 10 -36.97 51.46 33.52
N LYS A 11 -36.32 50.36 33.94
CA LYS A 11 -36.63 49.00 33.43
C LYS A 11 -35.88 47.91 34.21
N ASN A 12 -36.65 46.99 34.78
CA ASN A 12 -36.21 45.64 35.09
C ASN A 12 -35.66 45.01 33.81
N LEU A 13 -34.43 44.52 33.83
CA LEU A 13 -33.95 43.57 32.84
C LEU A 13 -33.49 42.31 33.56
N LEU A 14 -34.31 41.29 33.35
CA LEU A 14 -34.19 39.90 33.75
C LEU A 14 -32.76 39.38 33.61
N TRP A 15 -32.21 38.88 34.72
CA TRP A 15 -31.06 37.98 34.75
C TRP A 15 -31.47 36.64 34.14
N LEU A 16 -31.24 36.45 32.84
CA LEU A 16 -31.22 35.13 32.23
C LEU A 16 -29.82 34.56 32.43
N GLY A 17 -29.68 33.68 33.43
CA GLY A 17 -28.49 32.87 33.64
C GLY A 17 -28.26 31.99 32.41
N ALA A 18 -27.27 32.36 31.59
CA ALA A 18 -26.77 31.52 30.52
C ALA A 18 -25.97 30.37 31.14
N LEU A 19 -26.60 29.21 31.30
CA LEU A 19 -25.94 27.96 31.63
C LEU A 19 -25.16 27.49 30.39
N ALA A 20 -23.91 27.93 30.27
CA ALA A 20 -22.99 27.48 29.24
C ALA A 20 -22.59 26.03 29.52
N VAL A 21 -23.27 25.08 28.86
CA VAL A 21 -22.85 23.67 28.82
C VAL A 21 -21.61 23.59 27.92
N ILE A 22 -20.45 23.47 28.55
CA ILE A 22 -19.17 23.26 27.88
C ILE A 22 -19.16 21.82 27.34
N ILE A 23 -19.47 21.68 26.05
CA ILE A 23 -19.30 20.42 25.31
C ILE A 23 -17.80 20.27 25.02
N VAL A 24 -17.10 19.50 25.85
CA VAL A 24 -15.72 19.07 25.58
C VAL A 24 -15.77 18.01 24.47
N ALA A 25 -15.71 18.46 23.22
CA ALA A 25 -15.44 17.57 22.09
C ALA A 25 -13.94 17.22 22.09
N GLY A 26 -13.59 16.17 22.84
CA GLY A 26 -12.29 15.53 22.72
C GLY A 26 -12.15 14.93 21.32
N ALA A 27 -11.41 15.60 20.45
CA ALA A 27 -11.05 15.10 19.13
C ALA A 27 -10.06 13.93 19.29
N CYS A 28 -10.58 12.73 19.56
CA CYS A 28 -9.85 11.50 19.30
C CYS A 28 -9.56 11.45 17.80
N LYS A 29 -8.28 11.64 17.42
CA LYS A 29 -7.81 11.33 16.06
C LYS A 29 -8.01 9.83 15.85
N LEU A 30 -9.06 9.46 15.11
CA LEU A 30 -9.26 8.09 14.67
C LEU A 30 -8.05 7.65 13.82
N PRO A 31 -7.47 6.46 14.06
CA PRO A 31 -6.47 5.92 13.17
C PRO A 31 -7.13 5.66 11.81
N GLN A 32 -6.56 6.25 10.75
CA GLN A 32 -6.99 6.02 9.37
C GLN A 32 -6.93 4.52 9.08
N THR A 33 -8.11 3.92 8.91
CA THR A 33 -8.27 2.54 8.45
C THR A 33 -7.68 2.40 7.05
N ALA A 34 -7.07 1.24 6.80
CA ALA A 34 -6.28 0.90 5.61
C ALA A 34 -7.08 0.84 4.27
N ALA A 35 -8.29 1.41 4.22
CA ALA A 35 -9.22 1.36 3.10
C ALA A 35 -9.00 2.47 2.05
N ASN A 36 -8.02 3.37 2.24
CA ASN A 36 -7.76 4.49 1.31
C ASN A 36 -6.25 4.67 0.98
N LEU A 37 -5.51 3.56 0.96
CA LEU A 37 -4.07 3.57 0.65
C LEU A 37 -3.77 3.84 -0.83
N ASP A 38 -4.72 3.55 -1.72
CA ASP A 38 -4.55 3.71 -3.17
C ASP A 38 -4.40 5.19 -3.57
N ASN A 39 -4.94 6.12 -2.77
CA ASN A 39 -4.85 7.56 -2.98
C ASN A 39 -4.02 8.28 -1.91
N ALA A 40 -3.45 7.54 -0.96
CA ALA A 40 -2.65 8.15 0.10
C ALA A 40 -1.30 8.64 -0.48
N PRO A 41 -0.88 9.88 -0.19
CA PRO A 41 0.36 10.41 -0.73
C PRO A 41 1.55 9.62 -0.19
N LYS A 42 2.28 8.99 -1.11
CA LYS A 42 3.51 8.25 -0.81
C LYS A 42 4.64 9.23 -0.50
N LEU A 43 5.53 8.83 0.40
CA LEU A 43 6.79 9.51 0.66
C LEU A 43 7.90 8.81 -0.10
N ILE A 44 8.07 7.51 0.16
CA ILE A 44 9.16 6.72 -0.40
C ILE A 44 8.79 5.24 -0.47
N GLU A 45 9.33 4.56 -1.47
CA GLU A 45 9.20 3.12 -1.68
C GLU A 45 10.59 2.50 -1.86
N ILE A 46 10.79 1.31 -1.30
CA ILE A 46 11.93 0.45 -1.61
C ILE A 46 11.44 -0.92 -2.05
N SER A 47 12.06 -1.47 -3.09
CA SER A 47 11.88 -2.84 -3.54
C SER A 47 13.24 -3.53 -3.57
N LYS A 48 13.34 -4.69 -2.94
CA LYS A 48 14.51 -5.57 -2.96
C LYS A 48 14.20 -6.80 -3.80
N GLY A 49 14.92 -6.95 -4.91
CA GLY A 49 14.80 -8.09 -5.81
C GLY A 49 15.55 -9.33 -5.33
N PRO A 50 15.39 -10.46 -6.06
CA PRO A 50 16.06 -11.71 -5.73
C PRO A 50 17.58 -11.65 -5.93
N CYS A 51 18.27 -12.56 -5.26
CA CYS A 51 19.70 -12.81 -5.38
C CYS A 51 19.95 -14.33 -5.46
N TYR A 52 21.20 -14.78 -5.62
CA TYR A 52 21.53 -16.22 -5.68
C TYR A 52 21.34 -16.96 -4.35
N GLY A 53 21.32 -16.24 -3.22
CA GLY A 53 21.12 -16.78 -1.88
C GLY A 53 19.74 -16.45 -1.29
N PRO A 54 19.57 -16.62 0.03
CA PRO A 54 18.32 -16.34 0.74
C PRO A 54 18.15 -14.85 1.05
N CYS A 55 18.33 -13.97 0.05
CA CYS A 55 18.10 -12.55 0.26
C CYS A 55 16.59 -12.28 0.41
N PRO A 56 16.17 -11.52 1.43
CA PRO A 56 14.78 -11.10 1.58
C PRO A 56 14.29 -10.34 0.34
N VAL A 57 13.23 -10.85 -0.28
CA VAL A 57 12.53 -10.20 -1.40
C VAL A 57 11.28 -9.54 -0.84
N TYR A 58 11.22 -8.22 -0.91
CA TYR A 58 10.07 -7.46 -0.41
C TYR A 58 9.93 -6.09 -1.05
N LYS A 59 8.76 -5.50 -0.83
CA LYS A 59 8.47 -4.11 -1.08
C LYS A 59 8.00 -3.41 0.19
N LEU A 60 8.58 -2.26 0.50
CA LEU A 60 8.17 -1.40 1.60
C LEU A 60 7.78 -0.04 1.04
N THR A 61 6.59 0.44 1.37
CA THR A 61 6.12 1.79 1.05
C THR A 61 5.84 2.55 2.33
N VAL A 62 6.39 3.76 2.45
CA VAL A 62 6.09 4.70 3.53
C VAL A 62 5.27 5.84 2.95
N TYR A 63 4.16 6.16 3.60
CA TYR A 63 3.25 7.24 3.23
C TYR A 63 3.52 8.48 4.07
N ARG A 64 3.21 9.67 3.53
CA ARG A 64 3.43 10.95 4.22
C ARG A 64 2.60 11.09 5.50
N GLY A 65 1.52 10.31 5.63
CA GLY A 65 0.73 10.21 6.88
C GLY A 65 1.36 9.31 7.96
N GLY A 66 2.56 8.76 7.73
CA GLY A 66 3.25 7.88 8.67
C GLY A 66 2.82 6.42 8.61
N LEU A 67 1.77 6.07 7.86
CA LEU A 67 1.45 4.67 7.56
C LEU A 67 2.55 4.07 6.68
N ALA A 68 2.90 2.82 6.92
CA ALA A 68 3.83 2.04 6.11
C ALA A 68 3.20 0.69 5.77
N THR A 69 3.43 0.22 4.55
CA THR A 69 3.03 -1.10 4.06
C THR A 69 4.27 -1.91 3.71
N TYR A 70 4.32 -3.16 4.15
CA TYR A 70 5.36 -4.11 3.81
C TYR A 70 4.74 -5.31 3.11
N GLU A 71 5.29 -5.71 1.98
CA GLU A 71 4.90 -6.87 1.19
C GLU A 71 6.10 -7.80 1.08
N GLY A 72 6.11 -8.86 1.90
CA GLY A 72 7.17 -9.86 1.85
C GLY A 72 6.85 -10.96 0.86
N GLU A 73 7.79 -11.30 -0.03
CA GLU A 73 7.60 -12.34 -1.05
C GLU A 73 8.36 -13.64 -0.72
N ARG A 74 9.69 -13.56 -0.52
CA ARG A 74 10.56 -14.73 -0.29
C ARG A 74 11.67 -14.43 0.68
N PHE A 75 12.05 -15.43 1.47
CA PHE A 75 13.14 -15.33 2.44
C PHE A 75 12.98 -14.15 3.41
N THR A 76 11.72 -13.76 3.70
CA THR A 76 11.40 -12.72 4.67
C THR A 76 10.70 -13.36 5.86
N GLU A 77 10.93 -12.81 7.06
CA GLU A 77 10.18 -13.24 8.26
C GLU A 77 8.70 -12.85 8.21
N LYS A 78 8.34 -11.92 7.32
CA LYS A 78 7.05 -11.22 7.26
C LYS A 78 6.42 -11.39 5.88
N GLU A 79 6.07 -12.62 5.51
CA GLU A 79 5.45 -12.90 4.22
C GLU A 79 4.06 -12.25 4.09
N GLY A 80 3.71 -11.80 2.88
CA GLY A 80 2.46 -11.14 2.55
C GLY A 80 2.37 -9.68 3.00
N MET A 81 1.15 -9.15 3.05
CA MET A 81 0.88 -7.74 3.35
C MET A 81 0.79 -7.44 4.84
N HIS A 82 1.66 -6.53 5.29
CA HIS A 82 1.68 -6.00 6.64
C HIS A 82 1.58 -4.48 6.61
N THR A 83 1.03 -3.92 7.68
CA THR A 83 0.97 -2.48 7.89
C THR A 83 1.47 -2.09 9.26
N LYS A 84 2.07 -0.92 9.34
CA LYS A 84 2.52 -0.32 10.60
C LYS A 84 2.40 1.19 10.49
N THR A 85 2.09 1.85 11.60
CA THR A 85 2.22 3.31 11.69
C THR A 85 3.57 3.64 12.29
N LEU A 86 4.37 4.43 11.58
CA LEU A 86 5.62 4.97 12.08
C LEU A 86 5.36 6.01 13.16
N THR A 87 6.29 6.10 14.11
CA THR A 87 6.30 7.24 15.04
C THR A 87 6.64 8.53 14.29
N THR A 88 6.20 9.67 14.81
CA THR A 88 6.50 10.98 14.23
C THR A 88 8.01 11.20 14.07
N ASP A 89 8.82 10.83 15.08
CA ASP A 89 10.28 10.92 15.01
C ASP A 89 10.89 10.08 13.87
N GLN A 90 10.40 8.85 13.64
CA GLN A 90 10.87 8.00 12.54
C GLN A 90 10.52 8.61 11.18
N LEU A 91 9.30 9.14 11.04
CA LEU A 91 8.83 9.76 9.81
C LEU A 91 9.62 11.04 9.50
N ASP A 92 9.79 11.91 10.49
CA ASP A 92 10.49 13.18 10.35
C ASP A 92 11.96 12.97 9.98
N LYS A 93 12.64 12.01 10.64
CA LYS A 93 14.02 11.64 10.29
C LYS A 93 14.14 11.12 8.86
N LEU A 94 13.22 10.24 8.44
CA LEU A 94 13.22 9.70 7.08
C LEU A 94 12.98 10.80 6.04
N GLN A 95 12.02 11.70 6.30
CA GLN A 95 11.73 12.81 5.40
C GLN A 95 12.92 13.79 5.31
N ALA A 96 13.53 14.14 6.44
CA ALA A 96 14.71 15.00 6.46
C ALA A 96 15.89 14.38 5.70
N GLU A 97 16.09 13.06 5.83
CA GLU A 97 17.13 12.35 5.09
C GLU A 97 16.89 12.36 3.57
N CYS A 98 15.65 12.09 3.13
CA CYS A 98 15.28 12.18 1.72
C CYS A 98 15.51 13.58 1.13
N GLN A 99 15.13 14.63 1.87
CA GLN A 99 15.36 16.02 1.46
C GLN A 99 16.86 16.33 1.37
N ARG A 100 17.64 15.94 2.39
CA ARG A 100 19.09 16.15 2.46
C ARG A 100 19.84 15.43 1.34
N ALA A 101 19.39 14.22 0.98
CA ALA A 101 20.01 13.41 -0.06
C ALA A 101 19.87 14.03 -1.46
N ASN A 102 18.86 14.88 -1.68
CA ASN A 102 18.55 15.54 -2.95
C ASN A 102 18.68 14.56 -4.14
N LEU A 103 17.84 13.52 -4.13
CA LEU A 103 17.99 12.35 -4.99
C LEU A 103 17.99 12.67 -6.50
N TRP A 104 17.38 13.79 -6.90
CA TRP A 104 17.33 14.28 -8.28
C TRP A 104 18.71 14.52 -8.90
N GLN A 105 19.74 14.78 -8.09
CA GLN A 105 21.10 14.98 -8.59
C GLN A 105 21.78 13.71 -9.12
N TYR A 106 21.24 12.53 -8.78
CA TYR A 106 21.83 11.24 -9.13
C TYR A 106 21.22 10.67 -10.42
N PRO A 107 21.94 9.83 -11.18
CA PRO A 107 21.37 9.07 -12.29
C PRO A 107 20.32 8.06 -11.79
N ASP A 108 19.39 7.71 -12.67
CA ASP A 108 18.30 6.77 -12.34
C ASP A 108 18.78 5.33 -12.16
N ALA A 109 19.94 4.98 -12.72
CA ALA A 109 20.45 3.62 -12.70
C ALA A 109 21.96 3.56 -12.45
N PHE A 110 22.35 2.68 -11.53
CA PHE A 110 23.73 2.35 -11.21
C PHE A 110 24.01 0.92 -11.68
N ARG A 111 24.71 0.79 -12.81
CA ARG A 111 25.02 -0.51 -13.40
C ARG A 111 26.03 -1.26 -12.52
N SER A 112 25.73 -2.52 -12.26
CA SER A 112 26.59 -3.46 -11.56
C SER A 112 26.86 -4.67 -12.44
N ARG A 113 28.04 -5.26 -12.29
CA ARG A 113 28.41 -6.55 -12.90
C ARG A 113 28.31 -7.71 -11.92
N GLN A 114 27.91 -7.48 -10.67
CA GLN A 114 27.81 -8.51 -9.65
C GLN A 114 26.45 -9.21 -9.77
N PRO A 115 26.39 -10.46 -10.26
CA PRO A 115 25.12 -11.16 -10.41
C PRO A 115 24.52 -11.55 -9.05
N ASP A 116 25.37 -11.75 -8.03
CA ASP A 116 24.98 -12.34 -6.74
C ASP A 116 24.30 -11.36 -5.78
N LEU A 117 24.36 -10.05 -6.05
CA LEU A 117 23.72 -9.03 -5.21
C LEU A 117 22.29 -8.75 -5.69
N PRO A 118 21.35 -8.46 -4.76
CA PRO A 118 20.00 -8.08 -5.14
C PRO A 118 20.01 -6.72 -5.84
N THR A 119 19.15 -6.57 -6.85
CA THR A 119 18.82 -5.25 -7.38
C THR A 119 17.86 -4.56 -6.43
N ILE A 120 18.18 -3.32 -6.07
CA ILE A 120 17.40 -2.50 -5.16
C ILE A 120 16.90 -1.29 -5.92
N THR A 121 15.60 -1.03 -5.80
CA THR A 121 14.96 0.15 -6.39
C THR A 121 14.42 1.01 -5.26
N ILE A 122 14.77 2.29 -5.25
CA ILE A 122 14.22 3.30 -4.32
C ILE A 122 13.46 4.33 -5.15
N VAL A 123 12.20 4.57 -4.80
CA VAL A 123 11.35 5.58 -5.44
C VAL A 123 10.94 6.62 -4.41
N TYR A 124 11.42 7.86 -4.56
CA TYR A 124 11.02 9.00 -3.75
C TYR A 124 9.96 9.82 -4.48
N TYR A 125 8.92 10.24 -3.76
CA TYR A 125 7.80 11.01 -4.30
C TYR A 125 7.81 12.42 -3.76
N GLU A 126 7.59 13.41 -4.63
CA GLU A 126 7.40 14.80 -4.21
C GLU A 126 6.11 14.99 -3.40
N GLU A 127 5.95 16.16 -2.77
CA GLU A 127 4.78 16.47 -1.95
C GLU A 127 3.46 16.42 -2.73
N ASP A 128 3.50 16.78 -4.01
CA ASP A 128 2.35 16.72 -4.92
C ASP A 128 2.00 15.29 -5.37
N ASN A 129 2.86 14.31 -5.08
CA ASN A 129 2.80 12.92 -5.54
C ASN A 129 2.71 12.73 -7.08
N ASN A 130 2.82 13.80 -7.87
CA ASN A 130 2.77 13.79 -9.33
C ASN A 130 4.15 13.56 -9.94
N ASN A 131 5.19 13.94 -9.21
CA ASN A 131 6.58 13.74 -9.59
C ASN A 131 7.28 12.75 -8.65
N TYR A 132 8.16 11.92 -9.21
CA TYR A 132 8.94 10.95 -8.46
C TYR A 132 10.32 10.75 -9.07
N LYS A 133 11.28 10.38 -8.21
CA LYS A 133 12.64 9.99 -8.59
C LYS A 133 12.82 8.50 -8.28
N SER A 134 13.22 7.73 -9.28
CA SER A 134 13.56 6.32 -9.12
C SER A 134 15.08 6.14 -9.25
N ILE A 135 15.68 5.41 -8.31
CA ILE A 135 17.09 5.03 -8.35
C ILE A 135 17.16 3.51 -8.21
N LEU A 136 17.67 2.86 -9.25
CA LEU A 136 17.87 1.42 -9.34
C LEU A 136 19.36 1.10 -9.32
N GLY A 137 19.76 0.08 -8.57
CA GLY A 137 21.15 -0.40 -8.59
C GLY A 137 21.42 -1.51 -7.59
N LYS A 138 22.71 -1.85 -7.45
CA LYS A 138 23.20 -2.83 -6.49
C LYS A 138 24.24 -2.15 -5.58
N GLU A 139 25.50 -2.50 -5.70
CA GLU A 139 26.63 -1.73 -5.17
C GLU A 139 26.90 -0.45 -5.98
N GLY A 140 27.70 0.47 -5.41
CA GLY A 140 28.14 1.69 -6.10
C GLY A 140 27.10 2.82 -6.18
N ARG A 141 25.94 2.65 -5.54
CA ARG A 141 24.99 3.74 -5.32
C ARG A 141 25.59 4.79 -4.36
N PRO A 142 25.21 6.07 -4.47
CA PRO A 142 25.72 7.14 -3.62
C PRO A 142 25.46 6.84 -2.15
N GLU A 143 26.37 7.29 -1.27
CA GLU A 143 26.26 7.06 0.17
C GLU A 143 24.91 7.55 0.74
N ALA A 144 24.41 8.68 0.25
CA ALA A 144 23.09 9.20 0.64
C ALA A 144 21.92 8.26 0.27
N VAL A 145 22.01 7.55 -0.86
CA VAL A 145 21.00 6.56 -1.27
C VAL A 145 21.09 5.31 -0.38
N MET A 146 22.32 4.89 -0.06
CA MET A 146 22.58 3.76 0.84
C MET A 146 22.12 4.06 2.29
N ALA A 147 22.24 5.31 2.74
CA ALA A 147 21.75 5.75 4.04
C ALA A 147 20.22 5.64 4.14
N ILE A 148 19.50 6.07 3.11
CA ILE A 148 18.03 5.92 3.01
C ILE A 148 17.64 4.44 3.01
N GLU A 149 18.33 3.60 2.23
CA GLU A 149 18.12 2.15 2.27
C GLU A 149 18.25 1.60 3.68
N ALA A 150 19.33 1.93 4.39
CA ALA A 150 19.56 1.45 5.74
C ALA A 150 18.48 1.91 6.73
N MET A 151 17.89 3.10 6.54
CA MET A 151 16.74 3.55 7.33
C MET A 151 15.48 2.76 7.02
N LEU A 152 15.22 2.47 5.75
CA LEU A 152 14.08 1.66 5.32
C LEU A 152 14.20 0.20 5.77
N ASP A 153 15.41 -0.36 5.75
CA ASP A 153 15.70 -1.69 6.27
C ASP A 153 15.44 -1.77 7.77
N LYS A 154 15.92 -0.78 8.55
CA LYS A 154 15.59 -0.69 9.98
C LYS A 154 14.08 -0.59 10.23
N ILE A 155 13.33 0.08 9.36
CA ILE A 155 11.87 0.12 9.43
C ILE A 155 11.27 -1.26 9.13
N ALA A 156 11.71 -1.91 8.06
CA ALA A 156 11.27 -3.25 7.68
C ALA A 156 11.50 -4.27 8.80
N ASP A 157 12.70 -4.27 9.40
CA ASP A 157 13.11 -5.22 10.43
C ASP A 157 12.50 -4.92 11.81
N SER A 158 11.98 -3.71 12.01
CA SER A 158 11.37 -3.32 13.28
C SER A 158 10.08 -4.09 13.59
N GLY A 159 9.75 -4.26 14.88
CA GLY A 159 8.50 -4.88 15.32
C GLY A 159 7.26 -3.97 15.14
N GLY A 160 6.07 -4.48 15.47
CA GLY A 160 4.81 -3.70 15.42
C GLY A 160 4.10 -3.72 14.07
N TRP A 161 4.50 -4.61 13.17
CA TRP A 161 3.78 -4.90 11.95
C TRP A 161 2.48 -5.66 12.25
N ILE A 162 1.38 -5.17 11.71
CA ILE A 162 0.07 -5.79 11.76
C ILE A 162 -0.19 -6.42 10.40
N SER A 163 -0.25 -7.75 10.36
CA SER A 163 -0.71 -8.45 9.17
C SER A 163 -2.16 -8.06 8.90
N LYS A 164 -2.47 -7.70 7.65
CA LYS A 164 -3.84 -7.41 7.23
C LYS A 164 -4.77 -8.64 7.30
N ASN A 165 -4.25 -9.81 7.65
CA ASN A 165 -5.01 -11.06 7.85
C ASN A 165 -5.56 -11.27 9.27
N LYS A 166 -5.48 -10.29 10.19
CA LYS A 166 -5.87 -10.48 11.61
C LYS A 166 -6.94 -9.49 12.12
N ILE A 167 -8.18 -9.61 11.62
CA ILE A 167 -9.40 -9.25 12.37
C ILE A 167 -10.46 -10.32 12.09
N THR A 168 -10.43 -11.42 12.84
CA THR A 168 -11.60 -12.20 13.31
C THR A 168 -11.12 -13.39 14.15
N THR A 169 -11.11 -13.27 15.47
CA THR A 169 -11.24 -14.47 16.33
C THR A 169 -11.92 -14.11 17.63
N GLY A 170 -13.15 -14.58 17.77
CA GLY A 170 -13.97 -14.52 18.96
C GLY A 170 -15.32 -15.15 18.67
N GLY A 171 -15.42 -16.48 18.77
CA GLY A 171 -16.69 -17.20 18.67
C GLY A 171 -16.57 -18.61 18.09
N ASN A 172 -16.86 -19.60 18.91
CA ASN A 172 -16.87 -21.05 18.63
C ASN A 172 -17.82 -21.45 17.49
N GLY A 173 -17.48 -22.53 16.77
CA GLY A 173 -18.47 -23.29 15.98
C GLY A 173 -17.90 -24.02 14.77
N SER A 174 -17.86 -25.36 14.87
CA SER A 174 -18.14 -26.39 13.86
C SER A 174 -17.85 -26.17 12.36
N GLU A 175 -17.04 -27.07 11.82
CA GLU A 175 -17.05 -27.69 10.47
C GLU A 175 -17.92 -27.07 9.34
N ASN A 176 -17.26 -26.56 8.29
CA ASN A 176 -17.32 -27.04 6.88
C ASN A 176 -16.92 -25.95 5.86
N ALA A 177 -15.97 -26.31 4.99
CA ALA A 177 -15.56 -25.76 3.68
C ALA A 177 -15.95 -24.32 3.24
N ALA A 178 -14.94 -23.48 2.96
CA ALA A 178 -14.90 -22.41 1.95
C ALA A 178 -13.56 -21.69 2.06
N SER A 179 -12.87 -21.19 1.02
CA SER A 179 -12.53 -21.60 -0.36
C SER A 179 -11.37 -20.67 -0.83
N GLU A 180 -10.19 -21.21 -1.11
CA GLU A 180 -9.16 -20.50 -1.91
C GLU A 180 -9.78 -20.06 -3.24
N LYS A 181 -9.64 -18.78 -3.63
CA LYS A 181 -10.12 -18.27 -4.92
C LYS A 181 -9.31 -18.82 -6.11
N GLN A 182 -9.47 -20.11 -6.40
CA GLN A 182 -8.74 -20.80 -7.47
C GLN A 182 -9.26 -20.41 -8.88
N ASN A 183 -10.31 -19.62 -8.99
CA ASN A 183 -10.90 -19.17 -10.25
C ASN A 183 -10.51 -17.74 -10.67
N GLU A 184 -9.53 -17.13 -10.01
CA GLU A 184 -9.01 -15.80 -10.33
C GLU A 184 -7.52 -15.88 -10.69
N ILE A 185 -7.10 -15.22 -11.78
CA ILE A 185 -5.73 -15.21 -12.31
C ILE A 185 -5.30 -13.76 -12.54
N ILE A 186 -4.07 -13.42 -12.15
CA ILE A 186 -3.40 -12.18 -12.51
C ILE A 186 -2.60 -12.46 -13.78
N VAL A 187 -2.81 -11.64 -14.81
CA VAL A 187 -2.19 -11.80 -16.13
C VAL A 187 -1.49 -10.51 -16.54
N GLN A 188 -0.23 -10.62 -16.94
CA GLN A 188 0.52 -9.57 -17.60
C GLN A 188 0.44 -9.76 -19.12
N LEU A 189 -0.18 -8.82 -19.82
CA LEU A 189 -0.27 -8.85 -21.29
C LEU A 189 0.86 -8.03 -21.93
N MET A 190 1.16 -8.32 -23.20
CA MET A 190 2.06 -7.50 -24.00
C MET A 190 1.52 -6.08 -24.18
N GLU A 191 2.41 -5.13 -24.44
CA GLU A 191 2.04 -3.75 -24.74
C GLU A 191 1.14 -3.68 -25.98
N GLY A 192 0.10 -2.84 -25.91
CA GLY A 192 -0.88 -2.68 -26.99
C GLY A 192 -1.99 -3.74 -27.04
N VAL A 193 -1.94 -4.76 -26.18
CA VAL A 193 -3.00 -5.78 -26.08
C VAL A 193 -4.08 -5.32 -25.08
N ASP A 194 -5.32 -5.18 -25.57
CA ASP A 194 -6.47 -4.88 -24.72
C ASP A 194 -6.95 -6.15 -23.99
N GLY A 195 -6.96 -6.13 -22.66
CA GLY A 195 -7.30 -7.30 -21.86
C GLY A 195 -8.74 -7.78 -22.00
N ALA A 196 -9.69 -6.88 -22.27
CA ALA A 196 -11.09 -7.25 -22.47
C ALA A 196 -11.32 -7.87 -23.85
N VAL A 197 -10.59 -7.43 -24.87
CA VAL A 197 -10.59 -8.06 -26.20
C VAL A 197 -9.90 -9.42 -26.15
N TRP A 198 -8.70 -9.49 -25.55
CA TRP A 198 -7.94 -10.72 -25.38
C TRP A 198 -8.76 -11.79 -24.65
N ALA A 199 -9.41 -11.46 -23.53
CA ALA A 199 -10.18 -12.44 -22.76
C ALA A 199 -11.30 -13.14 -23.57
N ARG A 200 -11.84 -12.52 -24.64
CA ARG A 200 -12.89 -13.10 -25.48
C ARG A 200 -12.46 -14.39 -26.18
N GLN A 201 -11.16 -14.57 -26.43
CA GLN A 201 -10.64 -15.80 -27.04
C GLN A 201 -10.85 -17.04 -26.15
N TYR A 202 -11.02 -16.82 -24.84
CA TYR A 202 -11.34 -17.86 -23.85
C TYR A 202 -12.83 -17.87 -23.47
N SER A 203 -13.72 -17.36 -24.33
CA SER A 203 -15.18 -17.35 -24.10
C SER A 203 -15.76 -18.74 -23.79
N LYS A 204 -15.16 -19.81 -24.32
CA LYS A 204 -15.49 -21.21 -23.99
C LYS A 204 -15.42 -21.48 -22.48
N TYR A 205 -14.49 -20.84 -21.77
CA TYR A 205 -14.26 -20.99 -20.33
C TYR A 205 -14.85 -19.82 -19.52
N ASN A 206 -15.63 -18.94 -20.16
CA ASN A 206 -16.19 -17.73 -19.56
C ASN A 206 -15.13 -16.87 -18.85
N LEU A 207 -13.95 -16.70 -19.47
CA LEU A 207 -12.92 -15.80 -18.94
C LEU A 207 -13.40 -14.35 -19.05
N GLN A 208 -13.37 -13.62 -17.94
CA GLN A 208 -13.80 -12.24 -17.84
C GLN A 208 -12.77 -11.39 -17.10
N VAL A 209 -12.59 -10.16 -17.56
CA VAL A 209 -11.78 -9.17 -16.85
C VAL A 209 -12.57 -8.63 -15.66
N ILE A 210 -12.03 -8.80 -14.46
CA ILE A 210 -12.56 -8.18 -13.25
C ILE A 210 -12.12 -6.71 -13.21
N LYS A 211 -10.80 -6.48 -13.32
CA LYS A 211 -10.22 -5.15 -13.30
C LYS A 211 -8.83 -5.12 -13.90
N ARG A 212 -8.44 -3.94 -14.37
CA ARG A 212 -7.04 -3.61 -14.63
C ARG A 212 -6.37 -3.23 -13.31
N LEU A 213 -5.17 -3.75 -13.04
CA LEU A 213 -4.49 -3.54 -11.75
C LEU A 213 -3.76 -2.20 -11.66
N SER A 214 -3.39 -1.58 -12.79
CA SER A 214 -2.89 -0.19 -12.81
C SER A 214 -3.08 0.48 -14.18
N PRO A 215 -3.31 1.82 -14.23
CA PRO A 215 -3.52 2.57 -15.48
C PRO A 215 -2.34 2.60 -16.45
N ARG A 216 -1.13 2.32 -15.97
CA ARG A 216 0.11 2.28 -16.78
C ARG A 216 0.70 0.88 -16.93
N SER A 217 0.27 -0.06 -16.09
CA SER A 217 0.72 -1.44 -16.16
C SER A 217 -0.17 -2.27 -17.09
N PHE A 218 0.39 -3.34 -17.66
CA PHE A 218 -0.33 -4.30 -18.50
C PHE A 218 -0.86 -5.50 -17.68
N TYR A 219 -1.07 -5.31 -16.37
CA TYR A 219 -1.60 -6.35 -15.48
C TYR A 219 -3.13 -6.26 -15.37
N TRP A 220 -3.76 -7.43 -15.49
CA TRP A 220 -5.19 -7.63 -15.47
C TRP A 220 -5.54 -8.73 -14.48
N LEU A 221 -6.57 -8.49 -13.66
CA LEU A 221 -7.20 -9.56 -12.88
C LEU A 221 -8.35 -10.12 -13.69
N VAL A 222 -8.30 -11.41 -13.94
CA VAL A 222 -9.32 -12.14 -14.70
C VAL A 222 -9.91 -13.27 -13.86
N THR A 223 -11.14 -13.66 -14.16
CA THR A 223 -11.80 -14.80 -13.56
C THR A 223 -12.42 -15.69 -14.64
N PHE A 224 -12.55 -16.99 -14.35
CA PHE A 224 -13.10 -17.97 -15.27
C PHE A 224 -14.08 -18.90 -14.56
N ASP A 225 -14.81 -19.69 -15.35
CA ASP A 225 -15.73 -20.71 -14.85
C ASP A 225 -14.96 -22.01 -14.58
N ASP A 226 -14.68 -22.28 -13.31
CA ASP A 226 -13.93 -23.43 -12.81
C ASP A 226 -14.65 -24.78 -13.04
N LYS A 227 -15.94 -24.75 -13.38
CA LYS A 227 -16.70 -25.95 -13.80
C LYS A 227 -16.41 -26.34 -15.25
N LYS A 228 -15.88 -25.42 -16.06
CA LYS A 228 -15.58 -25.63 -17.49
C LYS A 228 -14.13 -26.00 -17.76
N ILE A 229 -13.21 -25.61 -16.87
CA ILE A 229 -11.80 -25.93 -16.95
C ILE A 229 -11.19 -25.97 -15.56
N ALA A 230 -10.35 -26.97 -15.30
CA ALA A 230 -9.61 -27.05 -14.05
C ALA A 230 -8.71 -25.81 -13.91
N PRO A 231 -8.63 -25.18 -12.73
CA PRO A 231 -7.82 -23.99 -12.52
C PRO A 231 -6.41 -24.06 -13.08
N GLN A 232 -5.68 -25.13 -12.74
CA GLN A 232 -4.30 -25.33 -13.17
C GLN A 232 -4.19 -25.41 -14.69
N ALA A 233 -5.12 -26.10 -15.36
CA ALA A 233 -5.17 -26.19 -16.81
C ALA A 233 -5.47 -24.84 -17.46
N MET A 234 -6.29 -23.99 -16.83
CA MET A 234 -6.56 -22.63 -17.32
C MET A 234 -5.32 -21.74 -17.20
N LEU A 235 -4.61 -21.81 -16.08
CA LEU A 235 -3.36 -21.10 -15.89
C LEU A 235 -2.31 -21.51 -16.94
N GLU A 236 -2.12 -22.81 -17.16
CA GLU A 236 -1.19 -23.32 -18.17
C GLU A 236 -1.57 -22.91 -19.59
N ALA A 237 -2.87 -22.84 -19.90
CA ALA A 237 -3.35 -22.37 -21.20
C ALA A 237 -3.08 -20.88 -21.41
N ILE A 238 -3.23 -20.06 -20.37
CA ILE A 238 -2.91 -18.63 -20.41
C ILE A 238 -1.40 -18.41 -20.51
N GLN A 239 -0.57 -19.17 -19.77
CA GLN A 239 0.89 -19.03 -19.79
C GLN A 239 1.55 -19.38 -21.14
N LYS A 240 0.86 -20.17 -21.97
CA LYS A 240 1.33 -20.55 -23.31
C LYS A 240 0.83 -19.61 -24.41
N ASP A 241 0.04 -18.60 -24.07
CA ASP A 241 -0.52 -17.66 -25.04
C ASP A 241 0.52 -16.62 -25.48
N ASP A 242 0.63 -16.41 -26.78
CA ASP A 242 1.66 -15.54 -27.36
C ASP A 242 1.53 -14.07 -26.94
N TYR A 243 0.38 -13.64 -26.41
CA TYR A 243 0.17 -12.27 -25.92
C TYR A 243 0.39 -12.12 -24.41
N VAL A 244 0.73 -13.21 -23.71
CA VAL A 244 0.92 -13.23 -22.26
C VAL A 244 2.40 -13.22 -21.92
N VAL A 245 2.82 -12.23 -21.14
CA VAL A 245 4.18 -12.12 -20.60
C VAL A 245 4.33 -12.98 -19.33
N ALA A 246 3.31 -12.98 -18.48
CA ALA A 246 3.28 -13.76 -17.25
C ALA A 246 1.83 -13.97 -16.76
N ALA A 247 1.57 -15.07 -16.05
CA ALA A 247 0.28 -15.31 -15.39
C ALA A 247 0.43 -16.17 -14.12
N GLU A 248 -0.39 -15.88 -13.11
CA GLU A 248 -0.42 -16.61 -11.82
C GLU A 248 -1.80 -16.53 -11.14
N PHE A 249 -2.11 -17.48 -10.23
CA PHE A 249 -3.38 -17.43 -9.47
C PHE A 249 -3.42 -16.28 -8.48
N ASN A 250 -4.62 -15.71 -8.29
CA ASN A 250 -4.90 -14.77 -7.22
C ASN A 250 -5.09 -15.51 -5.89
N ARG A 251 -3.99 -15.81 -5.19
CA ARG A 251 -4.03 -16.60 -3.95
C ARG A 251 -4.55 -15.78 -2.77
N SER A 252 -5.74 -16.13 -2.27
CA SER A 252 -6.21 -15.77 -0.93
C SER A 252 -5.79 -16.85 0.06
N VAL A 253 -5.05 -16.50 1.12
CA VAL A 253 -4.52 -17.45 2.10
C VAL A 253 -5.61 -17.82 3.11
N GLU A 254 -6.01 -19.09 3.17
CA GLU A 254 -6.89 -19.61 4.22
C GLU A 254 -6.09 -20.36 5.29
N TRP A 255 -6.38 -20.04 6.55
CA TRP A 255 -5.76 -20.62 7.72
C TRP A 255 -6.36 -22.02 7.99
N ARG A 256 -5.55 -23.08 7.92
CA ARG A 256 -5.86 -24.33 8.63
C ARG A 256 -5.39 -24.22 10.08
N LYS A 257 -6.31 -24.52 11.00
CA LYS A 257 -6.17 -24.42 12.47
C LYS A 257 -4.99 -25.19 13.02
#